data_AF-A0A9E2FHG5-F1
#
_entry.id   AF-A0A9E2FHG5-F1
#
_cell.length_a   1.000
_cell.length_b   1.000
_cell.length_c   1.000
_cell.angle_alpha   90.00
_cell.angle_beta   90.00
_cell.angle_gamma   90.00
#
_symmetry.space_group_name_H-M   'P 1'
#
loop_
_entity.id
_entity.type
_entity.pdbx_description
1 polymer ?
#
loop_
_entity_poly.entity_id
_entity_poly.type
_entity_poly.pdbx_seq_one_letter_code
_entity_poly.pdbx_strand_id
1 'polypeptide(L)'
;MKFLLSLFACCCMLSAAVAQTPAQAAFLKTETRRIEDQFVRRVIDITRLPEPQVRAAMPAEGRITEPSARVAAGIEKQLGEPLTEEQKQAIARADDERRAALAAAREAARSK
;
A
#
# COMPACT_ATOMS: atom_id res chain seq x y z
N MET A 1 24.84 -18.43 51.76
CA MET A 1 24.64 -17.76 50.46
C MET A 1 23.34 -18.30 49.85
N LYS A 2 22.21 -17.64 50.14
CA LYS A 2 20.86 -18.01 49.65
C LYS A 2 20.60 -17.20 48.37
N PHE A 3 20.57 -17.85 47.22
CA PHE A 3 20.19 -17.22 45.95
C PHE A 3 18.66 -17.07 45.91
N LEU A 4 18.18 -15.85 46.19
CA LEU A 4 16.83 -15.41 45.88
C LEU A 4 16.71 -15.26 44.35
N LEU A 5 16.18 -16.29 43.70
CA LEU A 5 15.74 -16.22 42.31
C LEU A 5 14.41 -15.45 42.27
N SER A 6 14.54 -14.17 41.93
CA SER A 6 13.46 -13.27 41.53
C SER A 6 12.76 -13.85 40.30
N LEU A 7 11.56 -14.39 40.51
CA LEU A 7 10.67 -14.84 39.45
C LEU A 7 10.11 -13.60 38.74
N PHE A 8 10.73 -13.35 37.59
CA PHE A 8 10.36 -12.42 36.54
C PHE A 8 8.83 -12.42 36.32
N ALA A 9 8.18 -11.34 36.75
CA ALA A 9 6.82 -11.01 36.38
C ALA A 9 6.79 -10.61 34.89
N CYS A 10 6.86 -11.59 34.00
CA CYS A 10 6.54 -11.41 32.58
C CYS A 10 5.02 -11.61 32.42
N CYS A 11 4.23 -10.70 33.00
CA CYS A 11 2.81 -10.61 32.69
C CYS A 11 2.68 -10.02 31.29
N CYS A 12 2.56 -10.91 30.31
CA CYS A 12 1.66 -10.81 29.17
C CYS A 12 1.24 -9.38 28.77
N MET A 13 2.13 -8.66 28.07
CA MET A 13 1.72 -7.63 27.12
C MET A 13 1.06 -8.31 25.91
N LEU A 14 -0.05 -9.00 26.16
CA LEU A 14 -0.94 -9.53 25.14
C LEU A 14 -1.70 -8.33 24.59
N SER A 15 -1.04 -7.60 23.69
CA SER A 15 -1.65 -6.48 22.96
C SER A 15 -2.81 -7.07 22.18
N ALA A 16 -4.04 -6.88 22.67
CA ALA A 16 -5.23 -7.29 21.98
C ALA A 16 -5.26 -6.50 20.66
N ALA A 17 -4.93 -7.16 19.56
CA ALA A 17 -5.26 -6.67 18.24
C ALA A 17 -6.78 -6.54 18.20
N VAL A 18 -7.28 -5.32 18.39
CA VAL A 18 -8.71 -5.03 18.31
C VAL A 18 -9.15 -5.46 16.91
N ALA A 19 -9.86 -6.58 16.84
CA ALA A 19 -10.37 -7.10 15.58
C ALA A 19 -11.32 -6.04 14.98
N GLN A 20 -11.07 -5.66 13.73
CA GLN A 20 -11.89 -4.66 13.03
C GLN A 20 -13.35 -5.13 12.98
N THR A 21 -14.28 -4.20 13.20
CA THR A 21 -15.71 -4.53 13.02
C THR A 21 -16.00 -4.79 11.53
N PRO A 22 -17.05 -5.55 11.17
CA PRO A 22 -17.43 -5.75 9.78
C PRO A 22 -17.65 -4.42 9.01
N ALA A 23 -18.18 -3.40 9.69
CA ALA A 23 -18.38 -2.07 9.11
C ALA A 23 -17.05 -1.37 8.79
N GLN A 24 -16.08 -1.44 9.69
CA GLN A 24 -14.72 -0.91 9.48
C GLN A 24 -14.00 -1.62 8.33
N ALA A 25 -14.12 -2.96 8.27
CA ALA A 25 -13.54 -3.76 7.19
C ALA A 25 -14.16 -3.42 5.83
N ALA A 26 -15.49 -3.27 5.76
CA ALA A 26 -16.19 -2.87 4.54
C ALA A 26 -15.79 -1.46 4.07
N PHE A 27 -15.69 -0.51 5.00
CA PHE A 27 -15.21 0.84 4.73
C PHE A 27 -13.78 0.83 4.16
N LEU A 28 -12.86 0.13 4.82
CA LEU A 28 -11.47 0.03 4.38
C LEU A 28 -11.33 -0.60 3.01
N LYS A 29 -12.12 -1.64 2.72
CA LYS A 29 -12.12 -2.29 1.41
C LYS A 29 -12.54 -1.31 0.31
N THR A 30 -13.61 -0.55 0.53
CA THR A 30 -14.11 0.45 -0.42
C THR A 30 -13.08 1.57 -0.63
N GLU A 31 -12.51 2.08 0.46
CA GLU A 31 -11.55 3.19 0.40
C GLU A 31 -10.23 2.76 -0.25
N THR A 32 -9.76 1.54 0.04
CA THR A 32 -8.58 0.96 -0.62
C THR A 32 -8.81 0.89 -2.12
N ARG A 33 -9.96 0.35 -2.58
CA ARG A 33 -10.28 0.29 -4.00
C ARG A 33 -10.28 1.68 -4.66
N ARG A 34 -10.89 2.67 -4.00
CA ARG A 34 -10.93 4.06 -4.50
C ARG A 34 -9.53 4.64 -4.67
N ILE A 35 -8.64 4.41 -3.70
CA ILE A 35 -7.26 4.89 -3.71
C ILE A 35 -6.44 4.20 -4.80
N GLU A 36 -6.58 2.89 -4.97
CA GLU A 36 -5.91 2.14 -6.05
C GLU A 36 -6.39 2.60 -7.44
N ASP A 37 -7.69 2.82 -7.62
CA ASP A 37 -8.23 3.36 -8.88
C ASP A 37 -7.71 4.78 -9.18
N GLN A 38 -7.52 5.61 -8.15
CA GLN A 38 -6.91 6.93 -8.31
C GLN A 38 -5.43 6.83 -8.73
N PHE A 39 -4.68 5.92 -8.13
CA PHE A 39 -3.28 5.70 -8.51
C PHE A 39 -3.16 5.22 -9.96
N VAL A 40 -3.99 4.26 -10.39
CA VAL A 40 -4.05 3.81 -11.79
C VAL A 40 -4.31 4.98 -12.74
N ARG A 41 -5.30 5.84 -12.44
CA ARG A 41 -5.57 7.05 -13.25
C ARG A 41 -4.36 7.96 -13.34
N ARG A 42 -3.63 8.14 -12.25
CA ARG A 42 -2.42 8.97 -12.25
C ARG A 42 -1.32 8.39 -13.14
N VAL A 43 -1.12 7.07 -13.09
CA VAL A 43 -0.15 6.38 -13.95
C VAL A 43 -0.55 6.48 -15.43
N ILE A 44 -1.84 6.38 -15.75
CA ILE A 44 -2.37 6.65 -17.10
C ILE A 44 -2.03 8.07 -17.55
N ASP A 45 -2.22 9.09 -16.71
CA ASP A 45 -1.90 10.47 -17.06
C ASP A 45 -0.40 10.69 -17.33
N ILE A 46 0.47 10.02 -16.55
CA ILE A 46 1.93 10.11 -16.65
C ILE A 46 2.45 9.42 -17.91
N THR A 47 1.93 8.23 -18.21
CA THR A 47 2.46 7.35 -19.27
C THR A 47 1.68 7.45 -20.57
N ARG A 48 0.46 8.01 -20.53
CA ARG A 48 -0.51 8.04 -21.64
C ARG A 48 -0.92 6.65 -22.14
N LEU A 49 -0.73 5.61 -21.33
CA LEU A 49 -1.09 4.24 -21.68
C LEU A 49 -2.57 3.93 -21.42
N PRO A 50 -3.16 3.00 -22.18
CA PRO A 50 -4.50 2.50 -21.91
C PRO A 50 -4.61 1.88 -20.52
N GLU A 51 -5.76 2.08 -19.86
CA GLU A 51 -6.04 1.52 -18.54
C GLU A 51 -5.76 0.00 -18.42
N PRO A 52 -6.13 -0.86 -19.40
CA PRO A 52 -5.82 -2.29 -19.32
C PRO A 52 -4.32 -2.60 -19.23
N GLN A 53 -3.47 -1.82 -19.90
CA GLN A 53 -2.02 -2.01 -19.89
C GLN A 53 -1.45 -1.62 -18.52
N VAL A 54 -1.86 -0.46 -18.01
CA VAL A 54 -1.48 0.02 -16.67
C VAL A 54 -1.91 -0.98 -15.60
N ARG A 55 -3.15 -1.47 -15.65
CA ARG A 55 -3.65 -2.47 -14.70
C ARG A 55 -2.91 -3.81 -14.79
N ALA A 56 -2.47 -4.22 -15.98
CA ALA A 56 -1.64 -5.42 -16.14
C ALA A 56 -0.22 -5.26 -15.55
N ALA A 57 0.27 -4.02 -15.40
CA ALA A 57 1.52 -3.72 -14.73
C ALA A 57 1.38 -3.53 -13.21
N MET A 58 0.14 -3.42 -12.70
CA MET A 58 -0.12 -3.28 -11.27
C MET A 58 0.22 -4.57 -10.52
N PRO A 59 0.90 -4.48 -9.37
CA PRO A 59 1.16 -5.66 -8.56
C PRO A 59 -0.12 -6.19 -7.91
N ALA A 60 -0.17 -7.50 -7.66
CA ALA A 60 -1.24 -8.11 -6.91
C ALA A 60 -1.32 -7.54 -5.48
N GLU A 61 -2.54 -7.43 -4.95
CA GLU A 61 -2.77 -6.97 -3.58
C GLU A 61 -2.05 -7.88 -2.57
N GLY A 62 -1.21 -7.29 -1.73
CA GLY A 62 -0.50 -7.99 -0.66
C GLY A 62 0.94 -8.35 -0.99
N ARG A 63 1.85 -7.64 -0.32
CA ARG A 63 3.32 -7.81 -0.27
C ARG A 63 4.10 -7.41 -1.52
N ILE A 64 4.29 -6.10 -1.68
CA ILE A 64 5.48 -5.57 -2.35
C ILE A 64 6.03 -4.38 -1.56
N THR A 65 7.33 -4.41 -1.31
CA THR A 65 8.09 -3.39 -0.55
C THR A 65 8.20 -2.05 -1.30
N GLU A 66 8.08 -2.06 -2.64
CA GLU A 66 8.14 -0.86 -3.52
C GLU A 66 7.20 -0.98 -4.75
N PRO A 67 5.92 -0.59 -4.62
CA PRO A 67 4.94 -0.71 -5.70
C PRO A 67 5.23 0.16 -6.93
N SER A 68 5.77 1.37 -6.76
CA SER A 68 6.13 2.28 -7.86
C SER A 68 7.18 1.68 -8.79
N ALA A 69 8.27 1.13 -8.24
CA ALA A 69 9.33 0.49 -9.02
C ALA A 69 8.82 -0.72 -9.81
N ARG A 70 7.91 -1.51 -9.23
CA ARG A 70 7.29 -2.65 -9.91
C ARG A 70 6.35 -2.23 -11.04
N VAL A 71 5.55 -1.18 -10.82
CA VAL A 71 4.67 -0.63 -11.86
C VAL A 71 5.50 -0.09 -13.01
N ALA A 72 6.54 0.68 -12.73
CA ALA A 72 7.46 1.18 -13.75
C ALA A 72 8.09 0.02 -14.54
N ALA A 73 8.68 -0.97 -13.87
CA ALA A 73 9.27 -2.13 -14.53
C ALA A 73 8.25 -2.95 -15.35
N GLY A 74 7.01 -3.07 -14.86
CA GLY A 74 5.93 -3.74 -15.57
C GLY A 74 5.54 -3.00 -16.85
N ILE A 75 5.48 -1.67 -16.81
CA ILE A 75 5.20 -0.82 -17.97
C ILE A 75 6.35 -0.87 -18.97
N GLU A 76 7.60 -0.72 -18.52
CA GLU A 76 8.79 -0.81 -19.39
C GLU A 76 8.86 -2.14 -20.12
N LYS A 77 8.52 -3.24 -19.43
CA LYS A 77 8.43 -4.57 -20.04
C LYS A 77 7.36 -4.65 -21.14
N GLN A 78 6.22 -3.98 -20.95
CA GLN A 78 5.14 -3.97 -21.96
C GLN A 78 5.51 -3.11 -23.18
N LEU A 79 6.20 -1.99 -22.95
CA LEU A 79 6.63 -1.08 -24.01
C LEU A 79 7.85 -1.57 -24.79
N GLY A 80 8.73 -2.34 -24.14
CA GLY A 80 10.03 -2.73 -24.72
C GLY A 80 11.08 -1.61 -24.68
N GLU A 81 10.76 -0.48 -24.05
CA GLU A 81 11.63 0.67 -23.86
C GLU A 81 11.54 1.20 -22.42
N PRO A 82 12.60 1.84 -21.91
CA PRO A 82 12.59 2.42 -20.57
C PRO A 82 11.68 3.65 -20.51
N LEU A 83 11.03 3.84 -19.36
CA LEU A 83 10.35 5.10 -19.06
C LEU A 83 11.41 6.19 -18.85
N THR A 84 11.03 7.42 -19.17
CA THR A 84 11.87 8.58 -18.83
C THR A 84 12.03 8.71 -17.31
N GLU A 85 13.13 9.32 -16.86
CA GLU A 85 13.37 9.53 -15.43
C GLU A 85 12.29 10.44 -14.83
N GLU A 86 11.77 11.39 -15.59
CA GLU A 86 10.64 12.24 -15.19
C GLU A 86 9.37 11.42 -14.96
N GLN A 87 9.06 10.47 -15.85
CA GLN A 87 7.92 9.57 -15.68
C GLN A 87 8.09 8.66 -14.45
N LYS A 88 9.29 8.09 -14.25
CA LYS A 88 9.57 7.27 -13.07
C LYS A 88 9.42 8.05 -11.77
N GLN A 89 9.96 9.27 -11.71
CA GLN A 89 9.80 10.16 -10.56
C GLN A 89 8.34 10.57 -10.33
N ALA A 90 7.56 10.76 -11.40
CA ALA A 90 6.13 11.06 -11.29
C ALA A 90 5.34 9.85 -10.75
N ILE A 91 5.66 8.63 -11.19
CA ILE A 91 5.05 7.40 -10.67
C ILE A 91 5.42 7.20 -9.19
N ALA A 92 6.67 7.47 -8.80
CA ALA A 92 7.11 7.40 -7.40
C ALA A 92 6.32 8.36 -6.51
N ARG A 93 6.14 9.61 -6.94
CA ARG A 93 5.30 10.60 -6.22
C ARG A 93 3.84 10.17 -6.12
N ALA A 94 3.27 9.64 -7.19
CA ALA A 94 1.90 9.11 -7.17
C ALA A 94 1.74 7.94 -6.17
N ASP A 95 2.78 7.11 -6.00
CA ASP A 95 2.77 6.04 -5.01
C ASP A 95 2.94 6.55 -3.57
N ASP A 96 3.73 7.60 -3.35
CA ASP A 96 3.80 8.27 -2.04
C ASP A 96 2.43 8.82 -1.62
N GLU A 97 1.72 9.49 -2.54
CA GLU A 97 0.35 9.97 -2.34
C GLU A 97 -0.62 8.83 -2.02
N ARG A 98 -0.54 7.72 -2.78
CA ARG A 98 -1.32 6.50 -2.54
C ARG A 98 -1.06 5.94 -1.14
N ARG A 99 0.21 5.84 -0.72
CA ARG A 99 0.60 5.36 0.61
C ARG A 99 0.07 6.25 1.73
N ALA A 100 0.18 7.57 1.57
CA ALA A 100 -0.37 8.53 2.52
C ALA A 100 -1.90 8.41 2.64
N ALA A 101 -2.61 8.28 1.52
CA ALA A 101 -4.06 8.09 1.50
C ALA A 101 -4.48 6.77 2.16
N LEU A 102 -3.75 5.66 1.92
CA LEU A 102 -4.02 4.37 2.58
C LEU A 102 -3.79 4.44 4.09
N ALA A 103 -2.77 5.18 4.55
CA ALA A 103 -2.56 5.42 5.97
C ALA A 103 -3.72 6.23 6.58
N ALA A 104 -4.14 7.30 5.91
CA ALA A 104 -5.28 8.11 6.35
C ALA A 104 -6.59 7.31 6.40
N ALA A 105 -6.85 6.45 5.42
CA ALA A 105 -8.01 5.56 5.39
C ALA A 105 -8.01 4.58 6.58
N ARG A 106 -6.85 4.02 6.94
CA ARG A 106 -6.68 3.15 8.12
C ARG A 106 -7.01 3.88 9.40
N GLU A 107 -6.56 5.11 9.56
CA GLU A 107 -6.88 5.92 10.75
C GLU A 107 -8.36 6.33 10.78
N ALA A 108 -8.94 6.71 9.64
CA ALA A 108 -10.37 7.01 9.53
C ALA A 108 -11.27 5.80 9.84
N ALA A 109 -10.82 4.59 9.54
CA ALA A 109 -11.56 3.38 9.88
C ALA A 109 -11.59 3.11 11.39
N ARG A 110 -10.58 3.55 12.16
CA ARG A 110 -10.57 3.39 13.62
C ARG A 110 -11.59 4.28 14.32
N SER A 111 -12.00 5.38 13.68
CA SER A 111 -12.99 6.33 14.19
C SER A 111 -14.42 6.09 13.69
N LYS A 112 -14.63 5.01 12.93
CA LYS A 112 -15.94 4.56 12.42
C LYS A 112 -16.49 3.40 13.25
#